data_AF-A0A257NV05-F1
#
_entry.id   AF-A0A257NV05-F1
#
_cell.length_a   1.000
_cell.length_b   1.000
_cell.length_c   1.000
_cell.angle_alpha   90.00
_cell.angle_beta   90.00
_cell.angle_gamma   90.00
#
_symmetry.space_group_name_H-M   'P 1'
#
loop_
_entity.id
_entity.type
_entity.pdbx_description
1 polymer ?
#
loop_
_entity_poly.entity_id
_entity_poly.type
_entity_poly.pdbx_seq_one_letter_code
_entity_poly.pdbx_strand_id
1 'polypeptide(L)'
;MFFGRRFALRFARHQRPLLIDRRGWYSCPMAPRNATERAEKLRELLAYHAHRYYTLDAPELSDSAYDALQRELRALEERYPELIRADAVTQRVVGEALPALKKVRHTVPQWSFNDAFDPEELRAFDERVRKASGAAQTYDVELKIDGLKVVFTYEKGRLVRAATRGDGVIGEDVTHNARTIASVPERLARPVDLVAEGFDGWSLDDQHGDSLRVLRITFTSSTARR
;
A
#
# COMPACT_ATOMS: atom_id res chain seq x y z
N MET A 1 16.15 -23.83 -52.73
CA MET A 1 15.31 -22.77 -52.10
C MET A 1 14.78 -23.29 -50.77
N PHE A 2 14.62 -22.39 -49.79
CA PHE A 2 14.19 -22.59 -48.41
C PHE A 2 15.18 -23.21 -47.41
N PHE A 3 16.04 -22.36 -46.85
CA PHE A 3 16.62 -22.51 -45.51
C PHE A 3 15.63 -21.94 -44.48
N GLY A 4 15.17 -22.75 -43.54
CA GLY A 4 14.39 -22.31 -42.38
C GLY A 4 15.29 -21.74 -41.29
N ARG A 5 15.15 -20.44 -40.99
CA ARG A 5 15.76 -19.81 -39.81
C ARG A 5 14.79 -19.91 -38.62
N ARG A 6 15.14 -20.70 -37.61
CA ARG A 6 14.59 -20.55 -36.25
C ARG A 6 15.53 -19.65 -35.46
N PHE A 7 15.04 -18.48 -35.06
CA PHE A 7 15.66 -17.63 -34.05
C PHE A 7 15.49 -18.29 -32.69
N ALA A 8 16.59 -18.71 -32.07
CA ALA A 8 16.60 -19.13 -30.66
C ALA A 8 17.11 -17.95 -29.82
N LEU A 9 16.22 -17.38 -29.01
CA LEU A 9 16.56 -16.42 -27.96
C LEU A 9 17.45 -17.12 -26.92
N ARG A 10 18.66 -16.59 -26.75
CA ARG A 10 19.66 -17.02 -25.77
C ARG A 10 19.23 -16.55 -24.38
N PHE A 11 18.67 -17.45 -23.55
CA PHE A 11 18.65 -17.25 -22.10
C PHE A 11 20.05 -17.58 -21.55
N ALA A 12 20.77 -16.55 -21.09
CA ALA A 12 22.05 -16.71 -20.43
C ALA A 12 21.85 -17.34 -19.04
N ARG A 13 22.03 -18.67 -18.95
CA ARG A 13 22.16 -19.40 -17.69
C ARG A 13 23.47 -19.01 -17.00
N HIS A 14 23.43 -18.12 -16.02
CA HIS A 14 24.47 -18.08 -14.98
C HIS A 14 24.17 -19.18 -13.94
N GLN A 15 24.37 -20.44 -14.34
CA GLN A 15 24.38 -21.56 -13.39
C GLN A 15 25.75 -21.55 -12.69
N ARG A 16 25.78 -21.15 -11.42
CA ARG A 16 26.95 -21.36 -10.56
C ARG A 16 27.16 -22.87 -10.36
N PRO A 17 28.42 -23.36 -10.36
CA PRO A 17 28.69 -24.77 -10.11
C PRO A 17 28.35 -25.11 -8.66
N LEU A 18 27.53 -26.14 -8.48
CA LEU A 18 27.26 -26.77 -7.19
C LEU A 18 28.56 -27.43 -6.70
N LEU A 19 29.17 -26.90 -5.65
CA LEU A 19 30.30 -27.54 -4.97
C LEU A 19 29.78 -28.78 -4.22
N ILE A 20 30.24 -29.96 -4.65
CA ILE A 20 29.86 -31.26 -4.10
C ILE A 20 30.72 -31.53 -2.85
N ASP A 21 30.12 -31.58 -1.67
CA ASP A 21 30.71 -32.23 -0.49
C ASP A 21 30.36 -33.73 -0.50
N ARG A 22 31.29 -34.57 -0.04
CA ARG A 22 31.29 -36.04 -0.06
C ARG A 22 30.19 -36.70 0.80
N ARG A 23 29.27 -35.94 1.39
CA ARG A 23 28.21 -36.46 2.28
C ARG A 23 26.78 -36.39 1.72
N GLY A 24 26.57 -35.83 0.53
CA GLY A 24 25.27 -35.96 -0.17
C GLY A 24 24.10 -35.19 0.44
N TRP A 25 24.34 -34.11 1.20
CA TRP A 25 23.28 -33.21 1.66
C TRP A 25 23.27 -31.94 0.79
N TYR A 26 22.14 -31.67 0.14
CA TYR A 26 21.92 -30.40 -0.57
C TYR A 26 21.76 -29.28 0.47
N SER A 27 22.86 -28.64 0.86
CA SER A 27 22.79 -27.34 1.52
C SER A 27 22.41 -26.29 0.47
N CYS A 28 21.11 -26.01 0.31
CA CYS A 28 20.70 -24.73 -0.27
C CYS A 28 21.40 -23.64 0.56
N PRO A 29 22.23 -22.76 -0.01
CA PRO A 29 23.02 -21.83 0.78
C PRO A 29 22.08 -20.89 1.51
N MET A 30 21.88 -21.16 2.80
CA MET A 30 21.13 -20.28 3.69
C MET A 30 21.83 -18.93 3.75
N ALA A 31 21.06 -17.84 3.79
CA ALA A 31 21.57 -16.51 3.99
C ALA A 31 22.49 -16.51 5.22
N PRO A 32 23.72 -15.98 5.11
CA PRO A 32 24.58 -15.86 6.26
C PRO A 32 23.90 -14.93 7.26
N ARG A 33 24.06 -15.22 8.55
CA ARG A 33 23.36 -14.51 9.64
C ARG A 33 23.49 -12.98 9.56
N ASN A 34 24.64 -12.48 9.12
CA ASN A 34 24.88 -11.05 8.91
C ASN A 34 24.00 -10.44 7.81
N ALA A 35 23.71 -11.18 6.73
CA ALA A 35 22.82 -10.73 5.66
C ALA A 35 21.37 -10.69 6.14
N THR A 36 20.94 -11.67 6.94
CA THR A 36 19.61 -11.67 7.57
C THR A 36 19.44 -10.49 8.51
N GLU A 37 20.40 -10.26 9.42
CA GLU A 37 20.37 -9.14 10.37
C GLU A 37 20.40 -7.78 9.65
N ARG A 38 21.19 -7.64 8.57
CA ARG A 38 21.21 -6.42 7.77
C ARG A 38 19.90 -6.19 7.04
N ALA A 39 19.30 -7.23 6.46
CA ALA A 39 18.02 -7.13 5.75
C ALA A 39 16.89 -6.70 6.70
N GLU A 40 16.82 -7.25 7.91
CA GLU A 40 15.81 -6.82 8.90
C GLU A 40 16.02 -5.35 9.32
N LYS A 41 17.28 -4.93 9.57
CA LYS A 41 17.58 -3.54 9.91
C LYS A 41 17.22 -2.56 8.77
N LEU A 42 17.50 -2.94 7.52
CA LEU A 42 17.12 -2.15 6.35
C LEU A 42 15.60 -2.02 6.23
N ARG A 43 14.84 -3.09 6.51
CA ARG A 43 13.37 -3.05 6.52
C ARG A 43 12.83 -2.11 7.59
N GLU A 44 13.37 -2.17 8.81
CA GLU A 44 12.99 -1.26 9.89
C GLU A 44 13.25 0.20 9.52
N LEU A 45 14.44 0.50 8.98
CA LEU A 45 14.79 1.86 8.55
C LEU A 45 13.90 2.35 7.41
N LEU A 46 13.68 1.52 6.39
CA LEU A 46 12.82 1.87 5.26
C LEU A 46 11.38 2.11 5.71
N ALA A 47 10.84 1.27 6.59
CA ALA A 47 9.50 1.44 7.16
C ALA A 47 9.39 2.72 7.99
N TYR A 48 10.40 3.02 8.81
CA TYR A 48 10.46 4.24 9.62
C TYR A 48 10.48 5.50 8.73
N HIS A 49 11.39 5.56 7.75
CA HIS A 49 11.52 6.72 6.88
C HIS A 49 10.34 6.88 5.93
N ALA A 50 9.75 5.78 5.45
CA ALA A 50 8.49 5.83 4.70
C ALA A 50 7.36 6.43 5.54
N HIS A 51 7.26 6.07 6.82
CA HIS A 51 6.26 6.67 7.71
C HIS A 51 6.50 8.18 7.92
N ARG A 52 7.76 8.57 8.15
CA ARG A 52 8.13 10.00 8.29
C ARG A 52 7.81 10.81 7.04
N TYR A 53 8.10 10.26 5.87
CA TYR A 53 7.85 10.90 4.58
C TYR A 53 6.35 10.95 4.26
N TYR A 54 5.67 9.80 4.21
CA TYR A 54 4.30 9.72 3.69
C TYR A 54 3.20 9.99 4.72
N THR A 55 3.46 9.82 6.02
CA THR A 55 2.43 10.00 7.05
C THR A 55 2.62 11.27 7.85
N LEU A 56 3.86 11.61 8.19
CA LEU A 56 4.17 12.74 9.06
C LEU A 56 4.58 14.00 8.30
N ASP A 57 4.76 13.90 6.97
CA ASP A 57 5.21 14.99 6.10
C ASP A 57 6.47 15.68 6.65
N ALA A 58 7.40 14.89 7.19
CA ALA A 58 8.58 15.36 7.88
C ALA A 58 9.77 14.43 7.61
N PRO A 59 10.27 14.41 6.36
CA PRO A 59 11.35 13.52 5.95
C PRO A 59 12.68 13.87 6.64
N GLU A 60 13.40 12.84 7.07
CA GLU A 60 14.75 12.96 7.67
C GLU A 60 15.87 12.59 6.70
N LEU A 61 15.54 11.83 5.66
CA LEU A 61 16.47 11.42 4.61
C LEU A 61 16.11 12.14 3.31
N SER A 62 17.13 12.46 2.53
CA SER A 62 16.92 12.79 1.12
C SER A 62 16.47 11.55 0.34
N ASP A 63 15.76 11.77 -0.75
CA ASP A 63 15.29 10.68 -1.62
C ASP A 63 16.45 9.80 -2.11
N SER A 64 17.58 10.41 -2.47
CA SER A 64 18.80 9.70 -2.87
C SER A 64 19.35 8.76 -1.80
N ALA A 65 19.23 9.12 -0.52
CA ALA A 65 19.65 8.30 0.60
C ALA A 65 18.67 7.15 0.84
N TYR A 66 17.36 7.43 0.76
CA TYR A 66 16.32 6.41 0.85
C TYR A 66 16.43 5.36 -0.29
N ASP A 67 16.70 5.81 -1.52
CA ASP A 67 16.93 4.94 -2.68
C ASP A 67 18.20 4.10 -2.57
N ALA A 68 19.25 4.62 -1.90
CA ALA A 68 20.44 3.83 -1.60
C ALA A 68 20.11 2.65 -0.66
N LEU A 69 19.31 2.89 0.38
CA LEU A 69 18.87 1.85 1.31
C LEU A 69 17.98 0.81 0.61
N GLN A 70 17.06 1.25 -0.26
CA GLN A 70 16.24 0.33 -1.06
C GLN A 70 17.09 -0.54 -2.00
N ARG A 71 18.06 0.05 -2.71
CA ARG A 71 18.96 -0.69 -3.60
C ARG A 71 19.80 -1.72 -2.83
N GLU A 72 20.28 -1.37 -1.65
CA GLU A 72 21.01 -2.31 -0.80
C GLU A 72 20.14 -3.51 -0.40
N LEU A 73 18.90 -3.27 0.03
CA LEU A 73 17.97 -4.34 0.37
C LEU A 73 17.67 -5.23 -0.84
N ARG A 74 17.43 -4.64 -2.02
CA ARG A 74 17.22 -5.40 -3.27
C ARG A 74 18.41 -6.28 -3.62
N ALA A 75 19.63 -5.76 -3.50
CA ALA A 75 20.84 -6.53 -3.78
C ALA A 75 21.02 -7.72 -2.83
N LEU A 76 20.61 -7.59 -1.56
CA LEU A 76 20.58 -8.70 -0.61
C LEU A 76 19.53 -9.74 -0.97
N GLU A 77 18.33 -9.32 -1.34
CA GLU A 77 17.22 -10.19 -1.75
C GLU A 77 17.49 -10.93 -3.07
N GLU A 78 18.16 -10.30 -4.02
CA GLU A 78 18.64 -10.93 -5.26
C GLU A 78 19.70 -12.00 -4.99
N ARG A 79 20.57 -11.75 -4.01
CA ARG A 79 21.66 -12.67 -3.63
C ARG A 79 21.17 -13.84 -2.79
N TYR A 80 20.13 -13.63 -1.98
CA TYR A 80 19.55 -14.59 -1.04
C TYR A 80 18.01 -14.58 -1.17
N PRO A 81 17.44 -15.32 -2.15
CA PRO A 81 16.00 -15.31 -2.43
C PRO A 81 15.12 -15.70 -1.23
N GLU A 82 15.63 -16.47 -0.27
CA GLU A 82 14.97 -16.83 0.98
C GLU A 82 14.76 -15.65 1.93
N LEU A 83 15.46 -14.52 1.71
CA LEU A 83 15.22 -13.28 2.45
C LEU A 83 14.03 -12.52 1.89
N ILE A 84 13.53 -12.82 0.68
CA ILE A 84 12.39 -12.12 0.10
C ILE A 84 11.15 -12.38 0.96
N ARG A 85 10.54 -11.31 1.44
CA ARG A 85 9.27 -11.38 2.16
C ARG A 85 8.14 -10.90 1.25
N ALA A 86 6.97 -11.52 1.40
CA ALA A 86 5.76 -11.07 0.71
C ALA A 86 5.37 -9.63 1.09
N ASP A 87 5.83 -9.14 2.25
CA ASP A 87 5.60 -7.81 2.79
C ASP A 87 6.75 -6.81 2.55
N ALA A 88 7.67 -7.13 1.64
CA ALA A 88 8.83 -6.28 1.38
C ALA A 88 8.50 -5.08 0.48
N VAL A 89 8.95 -3.88 0.89
CA VAL A 89 8.84 -2.63 0.11
C VAL A 89 9.43 -2.76 -1.29
N THR A 90 10.43 -3.62 -1.46
CA THR A 90 11.09 -3.94 -2.74
C THR A 90 10.16 -4.64 -3.75
N GLN A 91 9.06 -5.25 -3.28
CA GLN A 91 8.05 -5.93 -4.10
C GLN A 91 6.93 -4.99 -4.57
N ARG A 92 6.95 -3.70 -4.20
CA ARG A 92 5.91 -2.72 -4.58
C ARG A 92 5.97 -2.27 -6.06
N VAL A 93 6.66 -3.01 -6.93
CA VAL A 93 6.80 -2.68 -8.35
C VAL A 93 5.46 -2.90 -9.06
N VAL A 94 5.05 -1.94 -9.88
CA VAL A 94 3.87 -2.06 -10.75
C VAL A 94 4.13 -3.21 -11.73
N GLY A 95 3.43 -4.33 -11.53
CA GLY A 95 3.47 -5.49 -12.44
C GLY A 95 2.62 -5.27 -13.69
N GLU A 96 2.47 -6.32 -14.51
CA GLU A 96 1.54 -6.32 -15.64
C GLU A 96 0.09 -6.09 -15.14
N ALA A 97 -0.66 -5.27 -15.89
CA ALA A 97 -2.05 -4.98 -15.57
C ALA A 97 -2.90 -6.25 -15.54
N LEU A 98 -3.65 -6.45 -14.46
CA LEU A 98 -4.54 -7.61 -14.35
C LEU A 98 -5.65 -7.54 -15.42
N PRO A 99 -5.97 -8.65 -16.11
CA PRO A 99 -6.91 -8.66 -17.24
C PRO A 99 -8.36 -8.34 -16.84
N ALA A 100 -8.74 -8.52 -15.56
CA ALA A 100 -10.02 -8.08 -15.01
C ALA A 100 -9.95 -7.96 -13.49
N LEU A 101 -10.60 -6.93 -12.93
CA LEU A 101 -10.73 -6.77 -11.48
C LEU A 101 -11.88 -7.64 -10.96
N LYS A 102 -11.65 -8.33 -9.85
CA LYS A 102 -12.65 -9.20 -9.22
C LYS A 102 -13.65 -8.34 -8.44
N LYS A 103 -14.95 -8.62 -8.57
CA LYS A 103 -15.98 -7.97 -7.74
C LYS A 103 -15.88 -8.42 -6.29
N VAL A 104 -15.97 -7.47 -5.37
CA VAL A 104 -15.89 -7.67 -3.91
C VAL A 104 -17.06 -6.98 -3.25
N ARG A 105 -17.75 -7.71 -2.37
CA ARG A 105 -18.78 -7.12 -1.50
C ARG A 105 -18.13 -6.44 -0.30
N HIS A 106 -18.49 -5.19 -0.06
CA HIS A 106 -18.05 -4.44 1.12
C HIS A 106 -18.66 -5.03 2.39
N THR A 107 -17.86 -5.08 3.44
CA THR A 107 -18.32 -5.56 4.76
C THR A 107 -19.19 -4.52 5.46
N VAL A 108 -18.90 -3.23 5.22
CA VAL A 108 -19.67 -2.08 5.69
C VAL A 108 -20.17 -1.30 4.47
N PRO A 109 -21.46 -0.96 4.39
CA PRO A 109 -21.99 -0.12 3.31
C PRO A 109 -21.23 1.19 3.19
N GLN A 110 -20.92 1.61 1.96
CA GLN A 110 -20.14 2.80 1.69
C GLN A 110 -21.04 3.96 1.26
N TRP A 111 -21.39 4.81 2.23
CA TRP A 111 -22.30 5.94 2.03
C TRP A 111 -21.65 7.08 1.24
N SER A 112 -22.51 7.84 0.54
CA SER A 112 -22.19 9.18 0.06
C SER A 112 -22.67 10.22 1.07
N PHE A 113 -22.10 11.42 1.00
CA PHE A 113 -22.60 12.57 1.72
C PHE A 113 -23.69 13.27 0.89
N ASN A 114 -24.53 14.03 1.60
CA ASN A 114 -25.38 15.03 0.96
C ASN A 114 -24.55 16.28 0.74
N ASP A 115 -24.76 16.95 -0.40
CA ASP A 115 -24.06 18.19 -0.73
C ASP A 115 -24.80 19.41 -0.17
N ALA A 116 -24.05 20.48 0.05
CA ALA A 116 -24.54 21.82 0.33
C ALA A 116 -23.68 22.81 -0.46
N PHE A 117 -24.31 23.69 -1.24
CA PHE A 117 -23.63 24.61 -2.16
C PHE A 117 -23.65 26.07 -1.70
N ASP A 118 -24.50 26.40 -0.73
CA ASP A 118 -24.59 27.74 -0.16
C ASP A 118 -24.63 27.73 1.38
N PRO A 119 -24.36 28.89 2.03
CA PRO A 119 -24.37 28.99 3.49
C PRO A 119 -25.73 28.70 4.13
N GLU A 120 -26.83 28.96 3.44
CA GLU A 120 -28.18 28.73 3.95
C GLU A 120 -28.49 27.24 4.05
N GLU A 121 -28.09 26.44 3.06
CA GLU A 121 -28.19 24.98 3.08
C GLU A 121 -27.37 24.36 4.22
N LEU A 122 -26.19 24.92 4.51
CA LEU A 122 -25.35 24.48 5.63
C LEU A 122 -25.99 24.82 7.00
N ARG A 123 -26.59 26.02 7.14
CA ARG A 123 -27.35 26.37 8.36
C ARG A 123 -28.55 25.45 8.54
N ALA A 124 -29.28 25.15 7.47
CA ALA A 124 -30.41 24.23 7.51
C ALA A 124 -29.97 22.80 7.89
N PHE A 125 -28.78 22.36 7.48
CA PHE A 125 -28.18 21.11 7.95
C PHE A 125 -27.94 21.14 9.47
N ASP A 126 -27.30 22.19 9.99
CA ASP A 126 -27.03 22.34 11.42
C ASP A 126 -28.34 22.37 12.25
N GLU A 127 -29.37 23.06 11.77
CA GLU A 127 -30.69 23.06 12.41
C GLU A 127 -31.30 21.65 12.51
N ARG A 128 -31.21 20.85 11.44
CA ARG A 128 -31.68 19.45 11.46
C ARG A 128 -30.91 18.62 12.47
N VAL A 129 -29.59 18.78 12.54
CA VAL A 129 -28.71 18.06 13.47
C VAL A 129 -29.01 18.46 14.92
N ARG A 130 -29.15 19.75 15.22
CA ARG A 130 -29.49 20.25 16.57
C ARG A 130 -30.87 19.78 17.01
N LYS A 131 -31.86 19.80 16.10
CA LYS A 131 -33.20 19.29 16.40
C LYS A 131 -33.19 17.79 16.72
N ALA A 132 -32.39 17.01 16.00
CA ALA A 132 -32.28 15.57 16.24
C ALA A 132 -31.50 15.22 17.52
N SER A 133 -30.48 16.01 17.87
CA SER A 133 -29.60 15.77 19.02
C SER A 133 -30.08 16.43 20.32
N GLY A 134 -30.91 17.47 20.23
CA GLY A 134 -31.39 18.26 21.37
C GLY A 134 -30.37 19.24 21.95
N ALA A 135 -29.19 19.39 21.34
CA ALA A 135 -28.13 20.27 21.83
C ALA A 135 -27.29 20.85 20.68
N ALA A 136 -26.54 21.91 20.96
CA ALA A 136 -25.53 22.44 20.04
C ALA A 136 -24.42 21.40 19.83
N GLN A 137 -23.96 21.26 18.58
CA GLN A 137 -22.92 20.31 18.18
C GLN A 137 -21.62 21.04 17.83
N THR A 138 -20.52 20.32 17.98
CA THR A 138 -19.21 20.70 17.42
C THR A 138 -18.96 19.85 16.18
N TYR A 139 -18.44 20.47 15.12
CA TYR A 139 -18.19 19.81 13.84
C TYR A 139 -16.69 19.71 13.59
N ASP A 140 -16.25 18.51 13.21
CA ASP A 140 -14.94 18.32 12.60
C ASP A 140 -15.06 18.63 11.10
N VAL A 141 -14.23 19.55 10.62
CA VAL A 141 -14.25 20.01 9.23
C VAL A 141 -12.98 19.53 8.54
N GLU A 142 -13.16 18.72 7.50
CA GLU A 142 -12.07 18.19 6.67
C GLU A 142 -12.21 18.67 5.22
N LEU A 143 -11.07 18.81 4.53
CA LEU A 143 -11.06 19.09 3.10
C LEU A 143 -11.62 17.90 2.33
N LYS A 144 -12.56 18.16 1.41
CA LYS A 144 -13.08 17.14 0.50
C LYS A 144 -12.03 16.86 -0.58
N ILE A 145 -11.31 15.75 -0.43
CA ILE A 145 -10.36 15.27 -1.44
C ILE A 145 -11.15 14.76 -2.65
N ASP A 146 -10.87 15.32 -3.83
CA ASP A 146 -11.47 14.87 -5.07
C ASP A 146 -10.61 13.76 -5.70
N GLY A 147 -11.14 12.55 -5.72
CA GLY A 147 -10.34 11.36 -5.95
C GLY A 147 -11.14 10.06 -5.87
N LEU A 148 -10.43 8.94 -6.03
CA LEU A 148 -11.07 7.63 -5.96
C LEU A 148 -11.14 7.14 -4.51
N LYS A 149 -12.34 6.84 -4.04
CA LYS A 149 -12.54 6.21 -2.74
C LYS A 149 -12.14 4.74 -2.78
N VAL A 150 -11.22 4.36 -1.88
CA VAL A 150 -10.72 3.00 -1.69
C VAL A 150 -10.97 2.56 -0.25
N VAL A 151 -11.42 1.31 -0.08
CA VAL A 151 -11.71 0.68 1.20
C VAL A 151 -10.65 -0.37 1.48
N PHE A 152 -9.95 -0.24 2.60
CA PHE A 152 -8.88 -1.15 3.02
C PHE A 152 -9.38 -2.02 4.17
N THR A 153 -9.18 -3.33 4.06
CA THR A 153 -9.43 -4.29 5.14
C THR A 153 -8.10 -4.77 5.69
N TYR A 154 -7.91 -4.60 7.00
CA TYR A 154 -6.77 -5.10 7.74
C TYR A 154 -7.21 -6.21 8.69
N GLU A 155 -6.43 -7.29 8.76
CA GLU A 155 -6.60 -8.35 9.74
C GLU A 155 -5.29 -8.54 10.50
N LYS A 156 -5.35 -8.53 11.84
CA LYS A 156 -4.19 -8.57 12.74
C LYS A 156 -3.15 -7.52 12.36
N GLY A 157 -3.63 -6.36 11.92
CA GLY A 157 -2.82 -5.24 11.47
C GLY A 157 -2.16 -5.43 10.09
N ARG A 158 -2.47 -6.47 9.30
CA ARG A 158 -1.93 -6.66 7.95
C ARG A 158 -2.98 -6.35 6.89
N LEU A 159 -2.58 -5.67 5.82
CA LEU A 159 -3.47 -5.37 4.69
C LEU A 159 -3.83 -6.66 3.94
N VAL A 160 -5.07 -7.12 4.12
CA VAL A 160 -5.58 -8.33 3.46
C VAL A 160 -6.29 -8.01 2.16
N ARG A 161 -6.92 -6.83 2.05
CA ARG A 161 -7.72 -6.46 0.88
C ARG A 161 -7.84 -4.95 0.72
N ALA A 162 -7.81 -4.47 -0.52
CA ALA A 162 -8.25 -3.14 -0.89
C ALA A 162 -9.29 -3.22 -2.01
N ALA A 163 -10.37 -2.44 -1.92
CA ALA A 163 -11.45 -2.44 -2.90
C ALA A 163 -11.89 -1.02 -3.25
N THR A 164 -12.28 -0.79 -4.50
CA THR A 164 -12.92 0.47 -4.91
C THR A 164 -14.31 0.60 -4.26
N ARG A 165 -14.85 1.82 -4.16
CA ARG A 165 -16.23 2.00 -3.66
C ARG A 165 -17.26 1.25 -4.50
N GLY A 166 -17.16 1.33 -5.83
CA GLY A 166 -18.19 0.83 -6.75
C GLY A 166 -19.56 1.47 -6.49
N ASP A 167 -20.61 0.66 -6.40
CA ASP A 167 -21.98 1.14 -6.10
C ASP A 167 -22.24 1.39 -4.60
N GLY A 168 -21.24 1.17 -3.76
CA GLY A 168 -21.28 1.31 -2.32
C GLY A 168 -21.58 0.01 -1.55
N VAL A 169 -22.00 -1.05 -2.26
CA VAL A 169 -22.18 -2.41 -1.73
C VAL A 169 -21.18 -3.38 -2.36
N ILE A 170 -20.94 -3.23 -3.66
CA ILE A 170 -20.01 -4.03 -4.47
C ILE A 170 -19.00 -3.09 -5.10
N GLY A 171 -17.73 -3.35 -4.78
CA GLY A 171 -16.56 -2.74 -5.39
C GLY A 171 -15.74 -3.72 -6.21
N GLU A 172 -14.55 -3.30 -6.59
CA GLU A 172 -13.57 -4.08 -7.34
C GLU A 172 -12.30 -4.27 -6.51
N ASP A 173 -11.74 -5.48 -6.50
CA ASP A 173 -10.50 -5.80 -5.81
C ASP A 173 -9.32 -5.11 -6.50
N VAL A 174 -8.72 -4.16 -5.79
CA VAL A 174 -7.54 -3.40 -6.23
C VAL A 174 -6.38 -3.60 -5.26
N THR A 175 -6.34 -4.72 -4.54
CA THR A 175 -5.32 -5.01 -3.51
C THR A 175 -3.90 -4.94 -4.06
N HIS A 176 -3.68 -5.45 -5.28
CA HIS A 176 -2.37 -5.38 -5.92
C HIS A 176 -1.94 -3.93 -6.17
N ASN A 177 -2.84 -3.12 -6.75
CA ASN A 177 -2.59 -1.71 -7.04
C ASN A 177 -2.41 -0.88 -5.75
N ALA A 178 -3.21 -1.15 -4.72
CA ALA A 178 -3.10 -0.48 -3.44
C ALA A 178 -1.74 -0.72 -2.77
N ARG A 179 -1.16 -1.92 -2.90
CA ARG A 179 0.16 -2.24 -2.34
C ARG A 179 1.31 -1.50 -3.04
N THR A 180 1.12 -1.03 -4.27
CA THR A 180 2.13 -0.21 -4.95
C THR A 180 2.14 1.24 -4.45
N ILE A 181 1.07 1.69 -3.78
CA ILE A 181 0.99 3.05 -3.25
C ILE A 181 1.82 3.13 -1.96
N ALA A 182 2.86 3.96 -1.98
CA ALA A 182 3.86 3.98 -0.92
C ALA A 182 3.28 4.38 0.45
N SER A 183 2.31 5.30 0.46
CA SER A 183 1.60 5.79 1.64
C SER A 183 0.62 4.77 2.24
N VAL A 184 0.27 3.68 1.52
CA VAL A 184 -0.52 2.59 2.09
C VAL A 184 0.38 1.72 2.96
N PRO A 185 0.13 1.64 4.28
CA PRO A 185 0.89 0.76 5.14
C PRO A 185 0.49 -0.69 4.87
N GLU A 186 1.45 -1.57 4.61
CA GLU A 186 1.15 -2.99 4.54
C GLU A 186 0.85 -3.60 5.93
N ARG A 187 1.43 -2.98 6.96
CA ARG A 187 1.24 -3.34 8.36
C ARG A 187 1.00 -2.10 9.22
N LEU A 188 -0.03 -2.17 10.06
CA LEU A 188 -0.35 -1.18 11.07
C LEU A 188 0.57 -1.35 12.30
N ALA A 189 0.77 -0.26 13.05
CA ALA A 189 1.56 -0.27 14.27
C ALA A 189 0.99 -1.22 15.36
N ARG A 190 -0.33 -1.44 15.34
CA ARG A 190 -1.02 -2.35 16.27
C ARG A 190 -1.66 -3.50 15.48
N PRO A 191 -1.63 -4.75 16.02
CA PRO A 191 -2.21 -5.90 15.35
C PRO A 191 -3.74 -5.94 15.55
N VAL A 192 -4.46 -5.03 14.92
CA VAL A 192 -5.92 -4.88 15.03
C VAL A 192 -6.63 -5.26 13.73
N ASP A 193 -7.85 -5.75 13.84
CA ASP A 193 -8.76 -5.94 12.71
C ASP A 193 -9.52 -4.63 12.48
N LEU A 194 -9.46 -4.09 11.26
CA LEU A 194 -10.18 -2.86 10.93
C LEU A 194 -10.52 -2.75 9.45
N VAL A 195 -11.55 -1.93 9.17
CA VAL A 195 -11.83 -1.40 7.85
C VAL A 195 -11.49 0.08 7.88
N ALA A 196 -10.65 0.52 6.95
CA ALA A 196 -10.30 1.92 6.78
C ALA A 196 -10.76 2.41 5.41
N GLU A 197 -11.09 3.69 5.33
CA GLU A 197 -11.53 4.33 4.10
C GLU A 197 -10.52 5.41 3.72
N GLY A 198 -10.14 5.49 2.45
CA GLY A 198 -9.24 6.53 1.99
C GLY A 198 -9.60 7.03 0.60
N PHE A 199 -9.04 8.17 0.25
CA PHE A 199 -9.21 8.81 -1.06
C PHE A 199 -7.86 8.95 -1.74
N ASP A 200 -7.71 8.31 -2.90
CA ASP A 200 -6.56 8.53 -3.78
C ASP A 200 -6.77 9.86 -4.51
N GLY A 201 -5.99 10.88 -4.14
CA GLY A 201 -6.03 12.21 -4.73
C GLY A 201 -4.65 12.63 -5.21
N TRP A 202 -4.63 13.41 -6.29
CA TRP A 202 -3.42 14.08 -6.75
C TRP A 202 -3.31 15.42 -6.02
N SER A 203 -2.22 15.63 -5.29
CA SER A 203 -1.88 16.97 -4.82
C SER A 203 -1.11 17.69 -5.94
N LEU A 204 -1.55 18.89 -6.31
CA LEU A 204 -0.81 19.77 -7.22
C LEU A 204 0.27 20.58 -6.49
N ASP A 205 0.31 20.50 -5.15
CA ASP A 205 1.23 21.26 -4.31
C ASP A 205 2.53 20.47 -4.09
N ASP A 206 3.36 20.38 -5.13
CA ASP A 206 4.80 20.25 -4.90
C ASP A 206 5.60 21.17 -5.83
N GLN A 207 6.45 22.00 -5.23
CA GLN A 207 7.37 22.90 -5.94
C GLN A 207 8.52 22.16 -6.66
N HIS A 208 8.52 20.82 -6.62
CA HIS A 208 9.59 19.98 -7.16
C HIS A 208 9.20 19.16 -8.40
N GLY A 209 7.99 19.35 -8.94
CA GLY A 209 7.62 18.80 -10.25
C GLY A 209 7.31 17.30 -10.28
N ASP A 210 7.30 16.61 -9.13
CA ASP A 210 6.80 15.25 -9.01
C ASP A 210 5.38 15.22 -8.45
N SER A 211 4.49 14.57 -9.19
CA SER A 211 3.08 14.45 -8.85
C SER A 211 2.90 13.38 -7.77
N LEU A 212 2.82 13.81 -6.51
CA LEU A 212 2.64 12.90 -5.37
C LEU A 212 1.19 12.40 -5.28
N ARG A 213 1.04 11.07 -5.28
CA ARG A 213 -0.23 10.42 -4.90
C ARG A 213 -0.34 10.39 -3.39
N VAL A 214 -1.18 11.26 -2.85
CA VAL A 214 -1.43 11.33 -1.41
C VAL A 214 -2.73 10.58 -1.14
N LEU A 215 -2.62 9.49 -0.39
CA LEU A 215 -3.77 8.76 0.11
C LEU A 215 -3.97 9.16 1.58
N ARG A 216 -5.02 9.93 1.86
CA ARG A 216 -5.46 10.17 3.23
C ARG A 216 -6.36 9.01 3.64
N ILE A 217 -5.95 8.26 4.67
CA ILE A 217 -6.69 7.13 5.21
C ILE A 217 -7.37 7.58 6.50
N THR A 218 -8.69 7.62 6.49
CA THR A 218 -9.52 7.83 7.68
C THR A 218 -9.93 6.47 8.24
N PHE A 219 -9.54 6.21 9.49
CA PHE A 219 -9.88 4.98 10.18
C PHE A 219 -11.28 5.11 10.79
N THR A 220 -12.27 4.42 10.22
CA THR A 220 -13.59 4.30 10.83
C THR A 220 -13.59 3.07 11.74
N SER A 221 -13.65 3.28 13.06
CA SER A 221 -13.79 2.15 14.00
C SER A 221 -15.23 1.63 13.96
N SER A 222 -15.53 0.81 12.96
CA SER A 222 -16.74 0.00 12.94
C SER A 222 -16.55 -1.15 13.94
N THR A 223 -16.82 -0.89 15.21
CA THR A 223 -17.02 -1.97 16.18
C THR A 223 -18.38 -2.57 15.87
N ALA A 224 -18.44 -3.43 14.85
CA ALA A 224 -19.58 -4.31 14.66
C ALA A 224 -19.58 -5.29 15.85
N ARG A 225 -20.18 -4.89 16.98
CA ARG A 225 -20.60 -5.82 18.01
C ARG A 225 -21.57 -6.79 17.34
N ARG A 226 -21.12 -8.04 17.18
CA ARG A 226 -22.04 -9.18 17.13
C ARG A 226 -22.60 -9.41 18.52
#